data_AF-A0A8S2Y4M1-F1
#
_entry.id   AF-A0A8S2Y4M1-F1
#
_cell.length_a   1.000
_cell.length_b   1.000
_cell.length_c   1.000
_cell.angle_alpha   90.00
_cell.angle_beta   90.00
_cell.angle_gamma   90.00
#
_symmetry.space_group_name_H-M   'P 1'
#
loop_
_entity.id
_entity.type
_entity.pdbx_description
1 polymer ?
#
loop_
_entity_poly.entity_id
_entity_poly.type
_entity_poly.pdbx_seq_one_letter_code
_entity_poly.pdbx_strand_id
1 'polypeptide(L)'
;MINSENDTGHLSQINTDEDIVTSSPELAKSQSIQRREFDQQFNLTVSHNGKDLIDIKTRYKADIVYGAASDFQGDILRDEYSKLGIRNGRKCDVAIVDEVDSMLIDGKNNMVMLSSPMPTMDHLEPL
;
A
#
# COMPACT_ATOMS: atom_id res chain seq x y z
N MET A 1 3.85 47.03 24.95
CA MET A 1 3.09 46.41 23.84
C MET A 1 3.60 44.99 23.69
N ILE A 2 2.75 44.06 24.08
CA ILE A 2 2.82 42.62 23.85
C ILE A 2 2.93 42.36 22.35
N ASN A 3 3.92 41.57 21.93
CA ASN A 3 3.82 40.71 20.76
C ASN A 3 4.45 39.37 21.16
N SER A 4 3.59 38.47 21.64
CA SER A 4 3.86 37.04 21.63
C SER A 4 3.80 36.60 20.18
N GLU A 5 4.96 36.51 19.53
CA GLU A 5 5.04 35.75 18.29
C GLU A 5 4.80 34.28 18.67
N ASN A 6 3.67 33.79 18.20
CA ASN A 6 3.21 32.43 18.34
C ASN A 6 4.30 31.47 17.87
N ASP A 7 5.02 30.90 18.82
CA ASP A 7 5.75 29.66 18.66
C ASP A 7 4.73 28.50 18.62
N THR A 8 3.86 28.51 17.60
CA THR A 8 3.15 27.29 17.21
C THR A 8 4.20 26.44 16.56
N GLY A 9 4.90 25.65 17.38
CA GLY A 9 5.76 24.57 16.91
C GLY A 9 4.99 23.82 15.85
N HIS A 10 5.44 23.95 14.60
CA HIS A 10 5.05 23.05 13.52
C HIS A 10 5.40 21.66 14.06
N LEU A 11 4.39 20.93 14.52
CA LEU A 11 4.47 19.48 14.63
C LEU A 11 4.89 19.05 13.23
N SER A 12 6.17 18.71 13.08
CA SER A 12 6.70 18.15 11.85
C SER A 12 5.77 17.01 11.51
N GLN A 13 5.01 17.17 10.43
CA GLN A 13 4.14 16.13 9.91
C GLN A 13 5.01 14.88 9.84
N ILE A 14 4.67 13.89 10.67
CA ILE A 14 5.46 12.68 10.79
C ILE A 14 5.21 11.94 9.49
N ASN A 15 6.07 12.16 8.50
CA ASN A 15 5.96 11.53 7.20
C ASN A 15 6.53 10.12 7.33
N THR A 16 5.76 9.25 7.96
CA THR A 16 6.06 7.83 8.14
C THR A 16 5.32 7.06 7.09
N ASP A 17 6.07 6.43 6.19
CA ASP A 17 5.53 5.53 5.19
C ASP A 17 5.29 4.13 5.82
N GLU A 18 4.17 3.98 6.53
CA GLU A 18 3.76 2.73 7.19
C GLU A 18 2.86 1.84 6.33
N ASP A 19 3.29 0.60 6.10
CA ASP A 19 2.52 -0.41 5.36
C ASP A 19 1.98 -1.47 6.34
N ILE A 20 0.65 -1.58 6.44
CA ILE A 20 0.00 -2.60 7.27
C ILE A 20 -0.45 -3.75 6.38
N VAL A 21 0.19 -4.89 6.56
CA VAL A 21 0.01 -6.10 5.75
C VAL A 21 -0.94 -7.05 6.45
N THR A 22 -1.99 -7.47 5.75
CA THR A 22 -3.01 -8.39 6.24
C THR A 22 -3.06 -9.67 5.40
N SER A 23 -3.80 -10.66 5.89
CA SER A 23 -4.01 -11.93 5.20
C SER A 23 -4.90 -11.81 3.95
N SER A 24 -5.85 -10.87 3.92
CA SER A 24 -6.76 -10.67 2.77
C SER A 24 -7.10 -9.20 2.45
N PRO A 25 -7.46 -8.87 1.19
CA PRO A 25 -7.83 -7.51 0.78
C PRO A 25 -9.09 -6.99 1.47
N GLU A 26 -10.04 -7.88 1.79
CA GLU A 26 -11.28 -7.56 2.48
C GLU A 26 -11.00 -7.13 3.92
N LEU A 27 -10.10 -7.85 4.61
CA LEU A 27 -9.63 -7.49 5.95
C LEU A 27 -8.90 -6.15 5.91
N ALA A 28 -7.97 -5.95 4.97
CA ALA A 28 -7.26 -4.69 4.80
C ALA A 28 -8.23 -3.51 4.63
N LYS A 29 -9.23 -3.67 3.74
CA LYS A 29 -10.23 -2.62 3.51
C LYS A 29 -11.07 -2.35 4.76
N SER A 30 -11.56 -3.40 5.42
CA SER A 30 -12.35 -3.28 6.65
C SER A 30 -11.57 -2.58 7.78
N GLN A 31 -10.34 -3.03 8.05
CA GLN A 31 -9.47 -2.45 9.07
C GLN A 31 -9.08 -1.01 8.76
N SER A 32 -8.79 -0.69 7.48
CA SER A 32 -8.51 0.69 7.06
C SER A 32 -9.67 1.64 7.33
N ILE A 33 -10.92 1.17 7.23
CA ILE A 33 -12.11 1.97 7.52
C ILE A 33 -12.30 2.11 9.02
N GLN A 34 -12.15 1.01 9.76
CA GLN A 34 -12.34 0.98 11.21
C GLN A 34 -11.34 1.86 11.95
N ARG A 35 -10.08 1.87 11.52
CA ARG A 35 -9.02 2.66 12.16
C ARG A 35 -8.92 4.10 11.65
N ARG A 36 -9.58 4.44 10.54
CA ARG A 36 -9.51 5.77 9.93
C ARG A 36 -9.80 6.89 10.92
N GLU A 37 -10.86 6.77 11.72
CA GLU A 37 -11.24 7.83 12.67
C GLU A 37 -10.20 8.00 13.77
N PHE A 38 -9.53 6.92 14.18
CA PHE A 38 -8.47 6.96 15.17
C PHE A 38 -7.22 7.63 14.60
N ASP A 39 -6.75 7.19 13.44
CA ASP A 39 -5.54 7.73 12.80
C ASP A 39 -5.72 9.22 12.41
N GLN A 40 -6.94 9.62 12.03
CA GLN A 40 -7.29 11.01 11.76
C GLN A 40 -7.15 11.92 12.99
N GLN A 41 -7.32 11.41 14.21
CA GLN A 41 -7.08 12.21 15.43
C GLN A 41 -5.61 12.62 15.57
N PHE A 42 -4.71 11.88 14.94
CA PHE A 42 -3.27 12.16 14.90
C PHE A 42 -2.85 12.90 13.63
N ASN A 43 -3.80 13.38 12.82
CA ASN A 43 -3.58 14.00 11.50
C ASN A 43 -2.90 13.08 10.49
N LEU A 44 -3.08 11.76 10.62
CA LEU A 44 -2.57 10.77 9.68
C LEU A 44 -3.65 10.42 8.64
N THR A 45 -3.22 10.17 7.42
CA THR A 45 -4.06 9.74 6.31
C THR A 45 -3.96 8.23 6.13
N VAL A 46 -5.11 7.60 5.88
CA VAL A 46 -5.23 6.13 5.78
C VAL A 46 -5.84 5.75 4.44
N SER A 47 -5.20 4.81 3.74
CA SER A 47 -5.72 4.20 2.52
C SER A 47 -5.56 2.69 2.51
N HIS A 48 -5.95 2.05 1.40
CA HIS A 48 -5.68 0.63 1.16
C HIS A 48 -5.26 0.37 -0.29
N ASN A 49 -4.47 -0.68 -0.53
CA ASN A 49 -3.95 -1.02 -1.87
C ASN A 49 -4.84 -1.99 -2.68
N GLY A 50 -5.87 -2.59 -2.07
CA GLY A 50 -6.80 -3.50 -2.76
C GLY A 50 -7.55 -2.85 -3.94
N LYS A 51 -8.24 -3.62 -4.78
CA LYS A 51 -8.95 -3.06 -5.95
C LYS A 51 -9.99 -2.01 -5.55
N ASP A 52 -9.90 -0.82 -6.16
CA ASP A 52 -10.84 0.29 -5.93
C ASP A 52 -10.94 1.20 -7.17
N LEU A 53 -11.91 2.11 -7.16
CA LEU A 53 -12.17 3.12 -8.19
C LEU A 53 -11.07 4.19 -8.24
N ILE A 54 -10.45 4.46 -7.10
CA ILE A 54 -9.39 5.47 -6.98
C ILE A 54 -8.07 4.88 -7.47
N ASP A 55 -7.34 5.67 -8.27
CA ASP A 55 -6.02 5.27 -8.75
C ASP A 55 -5.09 4.90 -7.59
N ILE A 56 -4.37 3.81 -7.78
CA ILE A 56 -3.55 3.20 -6.74
C ILE A 56 -2.39 4.12 -6.33
N LYS A 57 -1.84 4.90 -7.26
CA LYS A 57 -0.79 5.90 -6.96
C LYS A 57 -1.27 6.95 -5.98
N THR A 58 -2.55 7.32 -6.03
CA THR A 58 -3.12 8.30 -5.11
C THR A 58 -3.30 7.71 -3.72
N ARG A 59 -3.56 6.40 -3.62
CA ARG A 59 -3.70 5.70 -2.34
C ARG A 59 -2.34 5.52 -1.65
N TYR A 60 -1.28 5.25 -2.39
CA TYR A 60 0.10 5.23 -1.88
C TYR A 60 0.65 6.60 -1.44
N LYS A 61 -0.12 7.69 -1.56
CA LYS A 61 0.22 9.00 -0.96
C LYS A 61 -0.22 9.12 0.51
N ALA A 62 -1.01 8.17 1.00
CA ALA A 62 -1.42 8.18 2.39
C ALA A 62 -0.26 7.80 3.30
N ASP A 63 -0.25 8.31 4.52
CA ASP A 63 0.77 7.99 5.53
C ASP A 63 0.73 6.48 5.84
N ILE A 64 -0.48 5.95 6.05
CA ILE A 64 -0.73 4.54 6.36
C ILE A 64 -1.46 3.87 5.19
N VAL A 65 -0.91 2.76 4.69
CA VAL A 65 -1.52 1.95 3.63
C VAL A 65 -1.79 0.54 4.15
N TYR A 66 -3.07 0.13 4.16
CA TYR A 66 -3.46 -1.24 4.46
C TYR A 66 -3.51 -2.09 3.19
N GLY A 67 -3.11 -3.35 3.27
CA GLY A 67 -3.14 -4.19 2.09
C GLY A 67 -2.89 -5.65 2.34
N ALA A 68 -3.36 -6.49 1.42
CA ALA A 68 -2.98 -7.89 1.44
C ALA A 68 -1.52 -8.05 1.01
N ALA A 69 -0.86 -9.07 1.55
CA ALA A 69 0.52 -9.40 1.17
C ALA A 69 0.68 -9.58 -0.34
N SER A 70 -0.29 -10.22 -1.00
CA SER A 70 -0.28 -10.46 -2.44
C SER A 70 -0.39 -9.17 -3.26
N ASP A 71 -1.20 -8.20 -2.81
CA ASP A 71 -1.37 -6.91 -3.48
C ASP A 71 -0.09 -6.08 -3.36
N PHE A 72 0.53 -6.02 -2.18
CA PHE A 72 1.82 -5.34 -1.99
C PHE A 72 2.92 -5.97 -2.85
N GLN A 73 3.03 -7.30 -2.85
CA GLN A 73 4.00 -8.02 -3.68
C GLN A 73 3.78 -7.71 -5.17
N GLY A 74 2.53 -7.75 -5.63
CA GLY A 74 2.17 -7.44 -7.01
C GLY A 74 2.53 -6.00 -7.39
N ASP A 75 2.27 -5.04 -6.51
CA ASP A 75 2.59 -3.63 -6.75
C ASP A 75 4.09 -3.36 -6.74
N ILE A 76 4.85 -3.97 -5.83
CA ILE A 76 6.32 -3.92 -5.83
C ILE A 76 6.85 -4.47 -7.15
N LEU A 77 6.37 -5.65 -7.58
CA LEU A 77 6.80 -6.23 -8.85
C LEU A 77 6.43 -5.33 -10.03
N ARG A 78 5.23 -4.74 -10.07
CA ARG A 78 4.86 -3.85 -11.18
C ARG A 78 5.68 -2.56 -11.17
N ASP A 79 5.98 -2.03 -9.99
CA ASP A 79 6.77 -0.81 -9.85
C ASP A 79 8.21 -1.02 -10.34
N GLU A 80 8.84 -2.13 -9.93
CA GLU A 80 10.20 -2.49 -10.32
C GLU A 80 10.31 -2.91 -11.80
N TYR A 81 9.44 -3.81 -12.26
CA TYR A 81 9.54 -4.37 -13.61
C TYR A 81 8.92 -3.49 -14.69
N SER A 82 7.80 -2.81 -14.41
CA SER A 82 7.13 -1.97 -15.41
C SER A 82 7.53 -0.49 -15.31
N LYS A 83 8.29 -0.10 -14.26
CA LYS A 83 8.71 1.29 -14.00
C LYS A 83 7.55 2.29 -14.02
N LEU A 84 6.35 1.82 -13.64
CA LEU A 84 5.11 2.59 -13.74
C LEU A 84 4.96 3.60 -12.60
N GLY A 85 5.81 3.57 -11.56
CA GLY A 85 5.74 4.48 -10.42
C GLY A 85 4.45 4.27 -9.62
N ILE A 86 4.00 3.02 -9.48
CA ILE A 86 2.72 2.65 -8.87
C ILE A 86 2.72 2.97 -7.38
N ARG A 87 3.87 2.76 -6.71
CA ARG A 87 4.06 3.06 -5.29
C ARG A 87 4.42 4.51 -5.03
N ASN A 88 4.35 5.38 -6.04
CA ASN A 88 4.64 6.82 -5.93
C ASN A 88 6.01 7.13 -5.29
N GLY A 89 7.01 6.26 -5.48
CA GLY A 89 8.35 6.43 -4.91
C GLY A 89 8.49 6.07 -3.43
N ARG A 90 7.42 5.56 -2.80
CA ARG A 90 7.41 5.07 -1.42
C ARG A 90 8.36 3.88 -1.27
N LYS A 91 9.39 4.05 -0.45
CA LYS A 91 10.20 2.95 0.07
C LYS A 91 9.50 2.54 1.36
N CYS A 92 8.99 1.32 1.42
CA CYS A 92 8.36 0.79 2.63
C CYS A 92 9.32 0.96 3.81
N ASP A 93 9.10 1.96 4.65
CA ASP A 93 9.99 2.31 5.75
C ASP A 93 9.74 1.39 6.94
N VAL A 94 8.44 1.15 7.23
CA VAL A 94 7.99 0.24 8.28
C VAL A 94 6.84 -0.61 7.73
N ALA A 95 6.97 -1.93 7.86
CA ALA A 95 5.91 -2.88 7.56
C ALA A 95 5.43 -3.56 8.85
N ILE A 96 4.13 -3.47 9.13
CA ILE A 96 3.48 -4.19 10.24
C ILE A 96 2.66 -5.32 9.64
N VAL A 97 2.96 -6.56 10.03
CA VAL A 97 2.29 -7.75 9.48
C VAL A 97 1.31 -8.27 10.52
N ASP A 98 0.02 -8.31 10.16
CA ASP A 98 -1.05 -8.94 10.92
C ASP A 98 -1.14 -10.44 10.57
N GLU A 99 -1.59 -11.27 11.51
CA GLU A 99 -1.75 -12.73 11.34
C GLU A 99 -0.51 -13.42 10.73
N VAL A 100 0.67 -13.17 11.32
CA VAL A 100 1.98 -13.62 10.81
C VAL A 100 2.06 -15.14 10.64
N ASP A 101 1.39 -15.90 11.50
CA ASP A 101 1.34 -17.36 11.43
C ASP A 101 0.61 -17.82 10.15
N SER A 102 -0.56 -17.26 9.88
CA SER A 102 -1.34 -17.54 8.68
C SER A 102 -0.57 -17.16 7.41
N MET A 103 0.09 -15.99 7.40
CA MET A 103 0.87 -15.55 6.25
C MET A 103 2.11 -16.40 5.98
N LEU A 104 2.88 -16.74 7.01
CA LEU A 104 4.16 -17.44 6.84
C LEU A 104 4.02 -18.96 6.73
N ILE A 105 3.01 -19.56 7.36
CA ILE A 105 2.83 -21.01 7.40
C ILE A 105 1.89 -21.44 6.28
N ASP A 106 0.70 -20.85 6.21
CA ASP A 106 -0.31 -21.22 5.20
C ASP A 106 0.00 -20.58 3.85
N GLY A 107 0.46 -19.32 3.87
CA GLY A 107 0.87 -18.58 2.69
C GLY A 107 2.25 -18.94 2.13
N LYS A 108 3.02 -19.84 2.77
CA LYS A 108 4.44 -20.10 2.40
C LYS A 108 4.65 -20.50 0.94
N ASN A 109 3.64 -21.14 0.35
CA ASN A 109 3.69 -21.66 -1.02
C ASN A 109 3.01 -20.73 -2.02
N ASN A 110 2.43 -19.61 -1.57
CA ASN A 110 1.81 -18.65 -2.46
C ASN A 110 2.89 -17.82 -3.18
N MET A 111 2.85 -17.87 -4.50
CA MET A 111 3.74 -17.09 -5.37
C MET A 111 2.92 -16.07 -6.16
N VAL A 112 3.29 -14.80 -6.07
CA VAL A 112 2.73 -13.75 -6.92
C VAL A 112 3.53 -13.66 -8.20
N MET A 113 2.88 -13.93 -9.33
CA MET A 113 3.47 -13.85 -10.66
C MET A 113 2.77 -12.76 -11.47
N LEU A 114 3.56 -11.88 -12.11
CA LEU A 114 3.05 -10.96 -13.11
C LEU A 114 3.04 -11.65 -14.47
N SER A 115 1.85 -11.80 -15.05
CA SER A 115 1.68 -12.25 -16.43
C SER A 115 1.30 -11.06 -17.31
N SER A 116 2.05 -10.85 -18.39
CA SER A 116 1.70 -9.92 -19.47
C SER A 116 1.50 -10.69 -20.77
N PRO A 117 0.48 -10.38 -21.59
CA PRO A 117 0.38 -10.96 -22.92
C PRO A 117 1.62 -10.58 -23.74
N MET A 118 2.30 -11.57 -24.33
CA MET A 118 3.38 -11.29 -25.26
C MET A 118 2.79 -10.93 -26.63
N PRO A 119 3.01 -9.71 -27.14
CA PRO A 119 2.34 -9.20 -28.35
C PRO A 119 2.73 -9.92 -29.66
N THR A 120 3.45 -11.04 -29.60
CA THR A 120 3.90 -11.82 -30.78
C THR A 120 3.27 -13.22 -30.83
N MET A 121 2.50 -13.61 -29.82
CA MET A 121 1.95 -14.97 -29.73
C MET A 121 0.61 -15.15 -30.45
N ASP A 122 -0.07 -14.05 -30.79
CA ASP A 122 -1.33 -14.06 -31.55
C ASP A 122 -1.16 -14.41 -33.05
N HIS A 123 0.07 -14.42 -33.56
CA HIS A 123 0.38 -14.76 -34.97
C HIS A 123 0.81 -16.21 -35.19
N LEU A 124 0.81 -17.04 -34.15
CA LEU A 124 1.12 -18.46 -34.27
C LEU A 124 -0.17 -19.25 -34.54
N GLU A 125 -0.82 -18.98 -35.68
CA GLU A 125 -1.84 -19.91 -36.19
C GLU A 125 -1.15 -21.18 -36.70
N PRO A 126 -1.60 -22.38 -36.28
CA PRO A 126 -1.10 -23.62 -36.85
C PRO A 126 -1.51 -23.72 -38.33
N LEU A 127 -0.53 -23.99 -39.18
CA LEU A 127 -0.73 -24.37 -40.59
C LEU A 127 -1.55 -25.66 -40.73
#